data_AF-A0A538IQP8-F1
#
_entry.id   AF-A0A538IQP8-F1
#
_cell.length_a   1.000
_cell.length_b   1.000
_cell.length_c   1.000
_cell.angle_alpha   90.00
_cell.angle_beta   90.00
_cell.angle_gamma   90.00
#
_symmetry.space_group_name_H-M   'P 1'
#
loop_
_entity.id
_entity.type
_entity.pdbx_description
1 polymer ?
#
loop_
_entity_poly.entity_id
_entity_poly.type
_entity_poly.pdbx_seq_one_letter_code
_entity_poly.pdbx_strand_id
1 'polypeptide(L)'
;MAYAGWVLDNQERRREFALWDACVKIAEYQLRSQYTHVFYLPIEFPIVPDGLRPLDPDFQNEIDERMVRLLELHDVNYEPLTGSVEERIERLTAGVKA
;
A
#
# COMPACT_ATOMS: atom_id res chain seq x y z
N MET A 1 -12.25 -2.30 14.93
CA MET A 1 -12.92 -2.43 13.62
C MET A 1 -13.44 -1.06 13.24
N ALA A 2 -12.66 -0.31 12.46
CA ALA A 2 -13.10 0.96 11.91
C ALA A 2 -14.29 0.71 10.96
N TYR A 3 -15.26 1.63 10.94
CA TYR A 3 -16.46 1.51 10.09
C TYR A 3 -16.11 1.26 8.60
N ALA A 4 -15.02 1.86 8.12
CA ALA A 4 -14.54 1.68 6.76
C ALA A 4 -14.02 0.26 6.46
N GLY A 5 -13.38 -0.40 7.43
CA GLY A 5 -12.97 -1.80 7.30
C GLY A 5 -14.16 -2.76 7.17
N TRP A 6 -15.18 -2.57 8.00
CA TRP A 6 -16.44 -3.32 7.88
C TRP A 6 -17.13 -3.07 6.53
N VAL A 7 -17.13 -1.83 6.04
CA VAL A 7 -17.69 -1.45 4.75
C VAL A 7 -16.98 -2.19 3.59
N LEU A 8 -15.66 -2.31 3.63
CA LEU A 8 -14.91 -3.09 2.63
C LEU A 8 -15.29 -4.58 2.69
N ASP A 9 -15.52 -5.13 3.88
CA ASP A 9 -15.71 -6.58 3.99
C ASP A 9 -17.19 -7.03 3.86
N ASN A 10 -18.16 -6.11 4.00
CA ASN A 10 -19.59 -6.45 4.14
C ASN A 10 -20.56 -5.68 3.23
N GLN A 11 -20.08 -4.77 2.37
CA GLN A 11 -20.96 -4.15 1.37
C GLN A 11 -21.05 -4.97 0.08
N GLU A 12 -22.20 -4.87 -0.60
CA GLU A 12 -22.33 -5.35 -1.98
C GLU A 12 -21.22 -4.73 -2.84
N ARG A 13 -20.64 -5.51 -3.78
CA ARG A 13 -19.58 -5.05 -4.69
C ARG A 13 -20.08 -3.87 -5.53
N ARG A 14 -19.82 -2.64 -5.07
CA ARG A 14 -20.08 -1.37 -5.76
C ARG A 14 -18.83 -0.83 -6.46
N ARG A 15 -18.97 0.22 -7.28
CA ARG A 15 -17.85 0.88 -8.01
C ARG A 15 -16.67 1.27 -7.10
N GLU A 16 -16.92 1.48 -5.81
CA GLU A 16 -15.92 1.79 -4.79
C GLU A 16 -14.88 0.65 -4.60
N PHE A 17 -15.26 -0.61 -4.88
CA PHE A 17 -14.34 -1.75 -4.88
C PHE A 17 -13.44 -1.84 -6.12
N ALA A 18 -13.75 -1.07 -7.18
CA ALA A 18 -12.94 -1.09 -8.39
C ALA A 18 -11.47 -0.70 -8.11
N LEU A 19 -11.24 0.12 -7.08
CA LEU A 19 -9.90 0.47 -6.65
C LEU A 19 -9.18 -0.74 -6.03
N TRP A 20 -9.83 -1.49 -5.14
CA TRP A 20 -9.25 -2.70 -4.56
C TRP A 20 -9.02 -3.80 -5.60
N ASP A 21 -10.01 -4.07 -6.46
CA ASP A 21 -9.85 -5.04 -7.55
C ASP A 21 -8.72 -4.63 -8.52
N ALA A 22 -8.50 -3.33 -8.72
CA ALA A 22 -7.35 -2.83 -9.48
C ALA A 22 -6.03 -3.07 -8.74
N CYS A 23 -5.95 -2.79 -7.44
CA CYS A 23 -4.78 -3.11 -6.61
C CYS A 23 -4.41 -4.60 -6.71
N VAL A 24 -5.40 -5.48 -6.58
CA VAL A 24 -5.21 -6.93 -6.70
C VAL A 24 -4.64 -7.29 -8.07
N LYS A 25 -5.24 -6.79 -9.17
CA LYS A 25 -4.73 -7.05 -10.53
C LYS A 25 -3.32 -6.53 -10.77
N ILE A 26 -3.00 -5.37 -10.20
CA ILE A 26 -1.65 -4.78 -10.27
C ILE A 26 -0.67 -5.70 -9.55
N ALA A 27 -0.99 -6.15 -8.33
CA ALA A 27 -0.13 -7.03 -7.55
C ALA A 27 0.04 -8.41 -8.20
N GLU A 28 -1.05 -9.02 -8.67
CA GLU A 28 -1.05 -10.36 -9.26
C GLU A 28 -0.23 -10.42 -10.55
N TYR A 29 -0.34 -9.41 -11.42
CA TYR A 29 0.27 -9.45 -12.75
C TYR A 29 1.40 -8.44 -12.94
N GLN A 30 1.11 -7.15 -12.72
CA GLN A 30 2.00 -6.08 -13.18
C GLN A 30 3.27 -6.03 -12.35
N LEU A 31 3.16 -6.00 -11.02
CA LEU A 31 4.29 -5.87 -10.11
C LEU A 31 5.35 -6.97 -10.30
N ARG A 32 4.94 -8.17 -10.69
CA ARG A 32 5.86 -9.30 -10.90
C ARG A 32 6.46 -9.38 -12.28
N SER A 33 5.72 -8.95 -13.31
CA SER A 33 6.09 -9.20 -14.71
C SER A 33 6.57 -7.98 -15.47
N GLN A 34 6.23 -6.77 -14.98
CA GLN A 34 6.48 -5.51 -15.71
C GLN A 34 7.42 -4.57 -14.97
N TYR A 35 7.65 -4.80 -13.67
CA TYR A 35 8.52 -3.99 -12.86
C TYR A 35 9.75 -4.80 -12.44
N THR A 36 10.92 -4.18 -12.55
CA THR A 36 12.18 -4.76 -12.04
C THR A 36 12.36 -4.52 -10.54
N HIS A 37 11.76 -3.45 -10.03
CA HIS A 37 11.86 -3.02 -8.64
C HIS A 37 10.49 -2.60 -8.13
N VAL A 38 10.14 -3.09 -6.94
CA VAL A 38 8.93 -2.69 -6.21
C VAL A 38 9.36 -2.20 -4.84
N PHE A 39 8.90 -1.01 -4.47
CA PHE A 39 9.17 -0.43 -3.16
C PHE A 39 7.88 -0.28 -2.38
N TYR A 40 7.91 -0.66 -1.11
CA TYR A 40 6.81 -0.47 -0.17
C TYR A 40 7.12 0.67 0.80
N LEU A 41 6.16 1.57 1.02
CA LEU A 41 6.32 2.70 1.94
C LEU A 41 5.44 2.47 3.19
N PRO A 42 6.00 1.96 4.29
CA PRO A 42 5.26 1.78 5.53
C PRO A 42 4.87 3.13 6.16
N ILE A 43 3.82 3.11 6.98
CA ILE A 43 3.39 4.25 7.78
C ILE A 43 4.35 4.45 8.96
N GLU A 44 5.16 5.51 8.90
CA GLU A 44 6.13 5.85 9.98
C GLU A 44 5.75 7.10 10.77
N PHE A 45 4.77 7.87 10.29
CA PHE A 45 4.36 9.13 10.89
C PHE A 45 2.84 9.35 10.71
N PRO A 46 2.19 10.08 11.64
CA PRO A 46 0.77 10.40 11.53
C PRO A 46 0.46 11.21 10.28
N ILE A 47 -0.71 10.96 9.71
CA ILE A 47 -1.20 11.72 8.56
C ILE A 47 -1.44 13.19 8.92
N VAL A 48 -1.01 14.09 8.05
CA VAL A 48 -1.31 15.53 8.19
C VAL A 48 -2.73 15.79 7.70
N PRO A 49 -3.62 16.40 8.52
CA PRO A 49 -5.00 16.67 8.11
C PRO A 49 -5.09 17.59 6.89
N ASP A 50 -5.78 17.15 5.86
CA ASP A 50 -6.06 17.91 4.64
C ASP A 50 -7.55 18.00 4.29
N GLY A 51 -8.41 17.47 5.17
CA GLY A 51 -9.87 17.44 5.00
C GLY A 51 -10.37 16.38 4.02
N LEU A 52 -9.49 15.59 3.40
CA LEU A 52 -9.86 14.56 2.43
C LEU A 52 -9.61 13.15 2.96
N ARG A 53 -8.47 12.95 3.65
CA ARG A 53 -8.05 11.61 4.09
C ARG A 53 -8.57 11.29 5.50
N PRO A 54 -9.01 10.03 5.77
CA PRO A 54 -9.37 9.61 7.11
C PRO A 54 -8.20 9.75 8.07
N LEU A 55 -8.45 10.33 9.25
CA LEU A 55 -7.44 10.53 10.30
C LEU A 55 -7.39 9.40 11.33
N ASP A 56 -8.27 8.40 11.19
CA ASP A 56 -8.35 7.25 12.08
C ASP A 56 -7.07 6.38 11.96
N PRO A 57 -6.24 6.29 13.02
CA PRO A 57 -5.02 5.49 12.99
C PRO A 57 -5.28 4.00 12.84
N ASP A 58 -6.37 3.47 13.41
CA ASP A 58 -6.70 2.05 13.29
C ASP A 58 -7.05 1.71 11.85
N PHE A 59 -7.78 2.59 11.17
CA PHE A 59 -8.07 2.45 9.75
C PHE A 59 -6.80 2.50 8.89
N GLN A 60 -5.87 3.41 9.21
CA GLN A 60 -4.59 3.51 8.49
C GLN A 60 -3.76 2.22 8.64
N ASN A 61 -3.67 1.68 9.86
CA ASN A 61 -2.98 0.42 10.13
C ASN A 61 -3.64 -0.75 9.39
N GLU A 62 -4.97 -0.80 9.37
CA GLU A 62 -5.70 -1.84 8.64
C GLU A 62 -5.41 -1.80 7.13
N ILE A 63 -5.30 -0.62 6.54
CA ILE A 63 -4.91 -0.48 5.13
C ILE A 63 -3.45 -0.90 4.91
N ASP A 64 -2.52 -0.47 5.78
CA ASP A 64 -1.10 -0.87 5.73
C ASP A 64 -0.95 -2.40 5.74
N GLU A 65 -1.60 -3.08 6.70
CA GLU A 65 -1.61 -4.54 6.81
C GLU A 65 -2.21 -5.22 5.57
N ARG A 66 -3.32 -4.69 5.04
CA ARG A 66 -3.93 -5.22 3.80
C ARG A 66 -3.00 -5.09 2.60
N MET A 67 -2.25 -3.99 2.49
CA MET A 67 -1.30 -3.78 1.40
C MET A 67 -0.10 -4.71 1.49
N VAL A 68 0.51 -4.86 2.67
CA VAL A 68 1.61 -5.83 2.89
C VAL A 68 1.14 -7.24 2.55
N ARG A 69 -0.01 -7.65 3.09
CA ARG A 69 -0.58 -8.98 2.83
C ARG A 69 -0.86 -9.22 1.34
N LEU A 70 -1.26 -8.18 0.61
CA LEU A 70 -1.47 -8.28 -0.84
C LEU A 70 -0.16 -8.57 -1.57
N LEU A 71 0.93 -7.88 -1.22
CA LEU A 71 2.24 -8.11 -1.81
C LEU A 71 2.75 -9.53 -1.51
N GLU A 72 2.62 -9.98 -0.25
CA GLU A 72 3.02 -11.32 0.18
C GLU A 72 2.20 -12.43 -0.49
N LEU A 73 0.86 -12.28 -0.53
CA LEU A 73 -0.05 -13.28 -1.11
C LEU A 73 0.23 -13.52 -2.60
N HIS A 74 0.65 -12.48 -3.31
CA HIS A 74 0.97 -12.55 -4.72
C HIS A 74 2.46 -12.80 -4.99
N ASP A 75 3.29 -13.06 -3.97
CA ASP A 75 4.73 -13.34 -4.14
C ASP A 75 5.42 -12.21 -4.94
N VAL A 76 5.12 -10.97 -4.56
CA VAL A 76 5.77 -9.78 -5.09
C VAL A 76 7.08 -9.58 -4.34
N ASN A 77 8.20 -9.50 -5.05
CA ASN A 77 9.46 -9.11 -4.45
C ASN A 77 9.49 -7.59 -4.25
N TYR A 78 9.41 -7.13 -3.00
CA TYR A 78 9.40 -5.71 -2.65
C TYR A 78 10.44 -5.36 -1.58
N GLU A 79 10.93 -4.13 -1.62
CA GLU A 79 11.81 -3.56 -0.60
C GLU A 79 11.06 -2.50 0.22
N PRO A 80 10.96 -2.64 1.56
CA PRO A 80 10.41 -1.58 2.41
C PRO A 80 11.38 -0.39 2.53
N LEU A 81 10.89 0.81 2.23
CA LEU A 81 11.63 2.06 2.35
C LEU A 81 11.21 2.81 3.62
N THR A 82 12.05 2.68 4.64
CA THR A 82 11.91 3.33 5.94
C THR A 82 12.92 4.46 6.09
N GLY A 83 12.71 5.34 7.07
CA GLY A 83 13.62 6.43 7.42
C GLY A 83 13.20 7.78 6.86
N SER A 84 14.14 8.74 6.89
CA SER A 84 13.92 10.12 6.43
C SER A 84 13.66 10.17 4.92
N VAL A 85 13.16 11.31 4.44
CA VAL A 85 12.94 11.53 3.00
C VAL A 85 14.25 11.37 2.23
N GLU A 86 15.34 11.92 2.77
CA GLU A 86 16.68 11.83 2.20
C GLU A 86 17.18 10.38 2.13
N GLU A 87 17.03 9.61 3.22
CA GLU A 87 17.42 8.20 3.27
C GLU A 87 16.62 7.35 2.26
N ARG A 88 15.32 7.62 2.12
CA ARG A 88 14.47 6.94 1.13
C ARG A 88 14.89 7.27 -0.31
N ILE A 89 15.24 8.52 -0.60
CA ILE A 89 15.74 8.94 -1.92
C ILE A 89 17.07 8.25 -2.25
N GLU A 90 17.97 8.16 -1.27
CA GLU A 90 19.24 7.47 -1.42
C GLU A 90 19.03 5.99 -1.76
N ARG A 91 18.18 5.30 -0.98
CA ARG A 91 17.85 3.88 -1.21
C ARG A 91 17.15 3.64 -2.54
N LEU A 92 16.20 4.48 -2.93
CA LEU A 92 15.56 4.43 -4.25
C LEU A 92 16.59 4.53 -5.38
N THR A 93 17.50 5.49 -5.26
CA THR A 93 18.52 5.75 -6.30
C THR A 93 19.54 4.62 -6.37
N ALA A 94 19.91 4.03 -5.22
CA ALA A 94 20.81 2.89 -5.15
C ALA A 94 20.16 1.63 -5.73
N GLY A 95 18.91 1.34 -5.35
CA GLY A 95 18.17 0.17 -5.82
C GLY A 95 17.95 0.17 -7.33
N VAL A 96 17.61 1.31 -7.93
CA VAL A 96 17.36 1.41 -9.39
C VAL A 96 18.63 1.27 -10.24
N LYS A 97 19.82 1.49 -9.66
CA LYS A 97 21.11 1.41 -10.38
C LYS A 97 21.74 0.01 -10.37
N ALA A 98 21.22 -0.92 -9.58
CA ALA A 98 21.70 -2.29 -9.48
C ALA A 98 21.15 -3.17 -10.62
#